data_AF-A0A849K951-F1
#
_entry.id   AF-A0A849K951-F1
#
_cell.length_a   1.000
_cell.length_b   1.000
_cell.length_c   1.000
_cell.angle_alpha   90.00
_cell.angle_beta   90.00
_cell.angle_gamma   90.00
#
_symmetry.space_group_name_H-M   'P 1'
#
loop_
_entity.id
_entity.type
_entity.pdbx_description
1 polymer ?
#
loop_
_entity_poly.entity_id
_entity_poly.type
_entity_poly.pdbx_seq_one_letter_code
_entity_poly.pdbx_strand_id
1 'polypeptide(L)'
;MSAATAIDLDAEVEAIRHRRAAVGIALGLVEDGVTTQLATSGLADLATDSPVSADTAFRVASITKTFTGVAVMQLVERGLVDLDAPANDYLRSFRLEPPTPDSPPLTVRQLLTHTAGLPESLSLRHAVRPDFGESTPADVPAPSLGDYYGGVLHGVAEPGTRFCYTNHGPATLGQIVEDVTDAPLADHLAEHVFAPWGMTSTDLDQSRPGDPRRATGYRLTARGPRPVPVTNMATIGAAAAWSTPVDMLRYAEALVGGGANAHGRALAHATVADMVAPHYQPDPRIPGMGLAFFRGRLGEHSTAEHQGIIPGFDSVLVLAPDARTAVFLVVTGARLGMFWVPDEAGTLLRKVLGVPPAAVRTHVAQRPEVWDQVCGTYTLPGALGDLRLRSVVGAGIQVLVRRGRLVLRCLHPVPFLYRGVELTPDDPADPFTFRLDLSPAGLSPIRVVFGPDPGSGRMAMHLEVMPLTAYRRGRDQR
;
A
#
# COMPACT_ATOMS: atom_id res chain seq x y z
N MET A 1 -22.22 -14.51 -21.22
CA MET A 1 -22.28 -14.32 -19.76
C MET A 1 -21.88 -15.65 -19.12
N SER A 2 -20.61 -15.79 -18.71
CA SER A 2 -20.21 -16.91 -17.86
C SER A 2 -20.96 -16.73 -16.54
N ALA A 3 -21.66 -17.75 -16.06
CA ALA A 3 -22.20 -17.73 -14.70
C ALA A 3 -21.02 -17.48 -13.75
N ALA A 4 -21.02 -16.37 -13.04
CA ALA A 4 -20.06 -16.15 -11.96
C ALA A 4 -20.27 -17.31 -10.98
N THR A 5 -19.21 -18.06 -10.70
CA THR A 5 -19.27 -19.10 -9.66
C THR A 5 -19.65 -18.39 -8.38
N ALA A 6 -20.80 -18.72 -7.80
CA ALA A 6 -21.20 -18.16 -6.51
C ALA A 6 -20.09 -18.48 -5.50
N ILE A 7 -19.41 -17.44 -5.02
CA ILE A 7 -18.34 -17.59 -4.05
C ILE A 7 -18.98 -17.68 -2.67
N ASP A 8 -18.61 -18.69 -1.90
CA ASP A 8 -18.95 -18.81 -0.49
C ASP A 8 -17.78 -18.26 0.33
N LEU A 9 -17.99 -17.09 0.94
CA LEU A 9 -16.93 -16.38 1.67
C LEU A 9 -16.60 -17.04 3.01
N ASP A 10 -17.55 -17.75 3.62
CA ASP A 10 -17.33 -18.53 4.85
C ASP A 10 -16.41 -19.73 4.56
N ALA A 11 -16.65 -20.41 3.43
CA ALA A 11 -15.75 -21.48 2.98
C ALA A 11 -14.36 -20.94 2.62
N GLU A 12 -14.27 -19.77 1.99
CA GLU A 12 -12.99 -19.16 1.61
C GLU A 12 -12.18 -18.72 2.83
N VAL A 13 -12.80 -18.12 3.86
CA VAL A 13 -12.08 -17.67 5.06
C VAL A 13 -11.51 -18.85 5.86
N GLU A 14 -12.23 -19.96 5.97
CA GLU A 14 -11.69 -21.19 6.59
C GLU A 14 -10.58 -21.80 5.74
N ALA A 15 -10.74 -21.81 4.42
CA ALA A 15 -9.69 -22.27 3.52
C ALA A 15 -8.41 -21.43 3.65
N ILE A 16 -8.51 -20.12 3.88
CA ILE A 16 -7.36 -19.24 4.16
C ILE A 16 -6.70 -19.68 5.47
N ARG A 17 -7.46 -19.90 6.55
CA ARG A 17 -6.91 -20.35 7.84
C ARG A 17 -6.21 -21.70 7.79
N HIS A 18 -6.66 -22.60 6.92
CA HIS A 18 -6.00 -23.90 6.74
C HIS A 18 -4.63 -23.80 6.05
N ARG A 19 -4.44 -22.82 5.15
CA ARG A 19 -3.20 -22.66 4.38
C ARG A 19 -2.29 -21.53 4.88
N ARG A 20 -2.82 -20.58 5.66
CA ARG A 20 -2.12 -19.43 6.24
C ARG A 20 -2.34 -19.39 7.75
N ALA A 21 -1.26 -19.27 8.51
CA ALA A 21 -1.35 -19.08 9.96
C ALA A 21 -1.76 -17.63 10.27
N ALA A 22 -2.93 -17.46 10.88
CA ALA A 22 -3.47 -16.21 11.41
C ALA A 22 -4.27 -16.49 12.70
N VAL A 23 -4.37 -15.50 13.59
CA VAL A 23 -5.14 -15.60 14.84
C VAL A 23 -6.62 -15.27 14.61
N GLY A 24 -6.87 -14.14 13.95
CA GLY A 24 -8.21 -13.69 13.55
C GLY A 24 -8.19 -13.17 12.12
N ILE A 25 -9.29 -13.37 11.40
CA ILE A 25 -9.49 -12.94 10.01
C ILE A 25 -10.89 -12.35 9.87
N ALA A 26 -11.00 -11.25 9.16
CA ALA A 26 -12.26 -10.77 8.58
C ALA A 26 -12.06 -10.51 7.08
N LEU A 27 -12.97 -11.03 6.26
CA LEU A 27 -12.94 -10.97 4.81
C LEU A 27 -14.31 -10.52 4.32
N GLY A 28 -14.37 -9.46 3.52
CA GLY A 28 -15.61 -8.91 3.01
C GLY A 28 -15.58 -8.68 1.50
N LEU A 29 -16.76 -8.77 0.89
CA LEU A 29 -16.96 -8.70 -0.55
C LEU A 29 -18.09 -7.71 -0.87
N VAL A 30 -17.77 -6.78 -1.77
CA VAL A 30 -18.73 -5.86 -2.41
C VAL A 30 -18.86 -6.27 -3.87
N GLU A 31 -20.09 -6.48 -4.33
CA GLU A 31 -20.44 -6.77 -5.73
C GLU A 31 -21.55 -5.83 -6.17
N ASP A 32 -21.52 -5.37 -7.43
CA ASP A 32 -22.45 -4.38 -7.97
C ASP A 32 -22.58 -3.08 -7.14
N GLY A 33 -21.56 -2.80 -6.32
CA GLY A 33 -21.46 -1.65 -5.43
C GLY A 33 -22.24 -1.78 -4.12
N VAL A 34 -22.62 -3.00 -3.72
CA VAL A 34 -23.19 -3.29 -2.40
C VAL A 34 -22.47 -4.47 -1.74
N THR A 35 -22.37 -4.46 -0.41
CA THR A 35 -21.83 -5.58 0.35
C THR A 35 -22.73 -6.81 0.17
N THR A 36 -22.18 -7.89 -0.38
CA THR A 36 -22.91 -9.16 -0.55
C THR A 36 -22.58 -10.15 0.55
N GLN A 37 -21.34 -10.18 1.02
CA GLN A 37 -20.87 -11.13 2.02
C GLN A 37 -19.80 -10.53 2.95
N LEU A 38 -19.82 -10.97 4.20
CA LEU A 38 -18.79 -10.71 5.20
C LEU A 38 -18.60 -12.00 6.01
N ALA A 39 -17.40 -12.55 5.95
CA ALA A 39 -17.02 -13.75 6.68
C ALA A 39 -15.92 -13.44 7.68
N THR A 40 -15.99 -14.06 8.85
CA THR A 40 -15.03 -13.87 9.94
C THR A 40 -14.62 -15.21 10.51
N SER A 41 -13.37 -15.34 10.93
CA SER A 41 -12.91 -16.55 11.58
C SER A 41 -11.76 -16.30 12.56
N GLY A 42 -11.65 -17.17 13.55
CA GLY A 42 -10.66 -17.06 14.62
C GLY A 42 -11.04 -16.06 15.71
N LEU A 43 -10.05 -15.60 16.46
CA LEU A 43 -10.24 -14.80 17.67
C LEU A 43 -9.72 -13.38 17.49
N ALA A 44 -10.50 -12.41 17.97
CA ALA A 44 -10.08 -11.02 18.12
C ALA A 44 -9.09 -10.88 19.29
N ASP A 45 -9.28 -11.70 20.34
CA ASP A 45 -8.42 -11.72 21.51
C ASP A 45 -8.35 -13.13 22.13
N LEU A 46 -7.13 -13.66 22.24
CA LEU A 46 -6.81 -14.98 22.80
C LEU A 46 -6.87 -15.04 24.33
N ALA A 47 -6.79 -13.92 25.03
CA ALA A 47 -6.82 -13.91 26.50
C ALA A 47 -8.26 -14.00 27.03
N THR A 48 -9.22 -13.52 26.24
CA THR A 48 -10.65 -13.47 26.57
C THR A 48 -11.48 -14.45 25.75
N ASP A 49 -10.85 -15.23 24.85
CA ASP A 49 -11.52 -16.08 23.85
C ASP A 49 -12.60 -15.33 23.04
N SER A 50 -12.38 -14.03 22.80
CA SER A 50 -13.32 -13.19 22.06
C SER A 50 -13.23 -13.51 20.55
N PRO A 51 -14.32 -13.93 19.89
CA PRO A 51 -14.29 -14.20 18.46
C PRO A 51 -14.14 -12.93 17.64
N VAL A 52 -13.59 -13.06 16.43
CA VAL A 52 -13.72 -11.98 15.44
C VAL A 52 -15.19 -11.86 15.04
N SER A 53 -15.67 -10.62 14.93
CA SER A 53 -17.02 -10.28 14.50
C SER A 53 -17.01 -9.14 13.48
N ALA A 54 -18.19 -8.86 12.92
CA ALA A 54 -18.41 -7.74 12.00
C ALA A 54 -18.08 -6.36 12.60
N ASP A 55 -18.15 -6.23 13.93
CA ASP A 55 -17.93 -4.99 14.69
C ASP A 55 -16.59 -4.97 15.44
N THR A 56 -15.77 -6.00 15.27
CA THR A 56 -14.42 -6.02 15.83
C THR A 56 -13.58 -4.93 15.16
N ALA A 57 -13.02 -4.01 15.94
CA ALA A 57 -12.15 -2.96 15.45
C ALA A 57 -10.71 -3.44 15.30
N PHE A 58 -10.13 -3.23 14.12
CA PHE A 58 -8.75 -3.57 13.78
C PHE A 58 -7.97 -2.30 13.44
N ARG A 59 -6.65 -2.33 13.64
CA ARG A 59 -5.76 -1.34 13.01
C ARG A 59 -5.70 -1.64 11.51
N VAL A 60 -6.20 -0.72 10.68
CA VAL A 60 -6.12 -0.83 9.21
C VAL A 60 -4.84 -0.21 8.65
N ALA A 61 -3.98 0.29 9.55
CA ALA A 61 -2.63 0.77 9.26
C ALA A 61 -2.61 1.69 8.03
N SER A 62 -1.80 1.40 7.03
CA SER A 62 -1.59 2.30 5.89
C SER A 62 -2.79 2.51 4.97
N ILE A 63 -3.90 1.77 5.13
CA ILE A 63 -5.17 2.14 4.49
C ILE A 63 -5.62 3.54 4.94
N THR A 64 -5.21 4.00 6.14
CA THR A 64 -5.40 5.38 6.64
C THR A 64 -5.02 6.45 5.62
N LYS A 65 -3.97 6.21 4.81
CA LYS A 65 -3.51 7.15 3.77
C LYS A 65 -4.61 7.47 2.76
N THR A 66 -5.48 6.51 2.48
CA THR A 66 -6.60 6.69 1.54
C THR A 66 -7.69 7.59 2.15
N PHE A 67 -7.96 7.50 3.47
CA PHE A 67 -8.86 8.43 4.15
C PHE A 67 -8.32 9.86 4.13
N THR A 68 -7.03 10.02 4.44
CA THR A 68 -6.35 11.33 4.34
C THR A 68 -6.39 11.85 2.91
N GLY A 69 -6.17 10.99 1.91
CA GLY A 69 -6.31 11.34 0.50
C GLY A 69 -7.71 11.81 0.15
N VAL A 70 -8.75 11.15 0.64
CA VAL A 70 -10.16 11.58 0.46
C VAL A 70 -10.37 12.98 1.04
N ALA A 71 -9.92 13.26 2.27
CA ALA A 71 -10.06 14.58 2.89
C ALA A 71 -9.34 15.68 2.10
N VAL A 72 -8.13 15.40 1.59
CA VAL A 72 -7.42 16.34 0.71
C VAL A 72 -8.21 16.59 -0.56
N MET A 73 -8.76 15.54 -1.19
CA MET A 73 -9.54 15.69 -2.41
C MET A 73 -10.87 16.43 -2.17
N GLN A 74 -11.48 16.33 -0.99
CA GLN A 74 -12.60 17.19 -0.60
C GLN A 74 -12.21 18.68 -0.54
N LEU A 75 -10.99 19.00 -0.08
CA LEU A 75 -10.47 20.37 -0.11
C LEU A 75 -10.21 20.84 -1.54
N VAL A 76 -9.73 19.95 -2.41
CA VAL A 76 -9.55 20.22 -3.85
C VAL A 76 -10.90 20.53 -4.53
N GLU A 77 -11.94 19.74 -4.26
CA GLU A 77 -13.30 20.00 -4.78
C GLU A 77 -13.84 21.38 -4.39
N ARG A 78 -13.49 21.85 -3.18
CA ARG A 78 -13.88 23.16 -2.67
C ARG A 78 -12.99 24.31 -3.17
N GLY A 79 -11.94 24.00 -3.94
CA GLY A 79 -10.95 25.00 -4.39
C GLY A 79 -10.09 25.56 -3.26
N LEU A 80 -10.00 24.85 -2.12
CA LEU A 80 -9.19 25.26 -0.96
C LEU A 80 -7.75 24.74 -1.02
N VAL A 81 -7.52 23.69 -1.81
CA VAL A 81 -6.20 23.11 -2.06
C VAL A 81 -6.06 22.87 -3.57
N ASP A 82 -4.94 23.29 -4.14
CA ASP A 82 -4.52 22.93 -5.48
C ASP A 82 -3.48 21.79 -5.40
N LEU A 83 -3.68 20.75 -6.20
CA LEU A 83 -2.80 19.58 -6.27
C LEU A 83 -1.38 19.94 -6.72
N ASP A 84 -1.23 20.92 -7.61
CA ASP A 84 0.07 21.26 -8.20
C ASP A 84 0.73 22.47 -7.51
N ALA A 85 0.06 23.07 -6.52
CA ALA A 85 0.65 24.11 -5.69
C ALA A 85 1.70 23.53 -4.72
N PRO A 86 2.70 24.35 -4.33
CA PRO A 86 3.61 24.04 -3.24
C PRO A 86 2.86 23.67 -1.96
N ALA A 87 3.19 22.51 -1.37
CA ALA A 87 2.57 22.06 -0.14
C ALA A 87 2.81 23.02 1.04
N ASN A 88 3.94 23.75 1.03
CA ASN A 88 4.25 24.78 2.02
C ASN A 88 3.27 25.96 2.01
N ASP A 89 2.49 26.17 0.95
CA ASP A 89 1.50 27.24 0.91
C ASP A 89 0.33 26.99 1.87
N TYR A 90 0.15 25.73 2.29
CA TYR A 90 -0.92 25.29 3.19
C TYR A 90 -0.42 24.91 4.59
N LEU A 91 0.89 24.76 4.79
CA LEU A 91 1.47 24.30 6.05
C LEU A 91 1.82 25.47 6.98
N ARG A 92 1.43 25.35 8.25
CA ARG A 92 1.74 26.31 9.33
C ARG A 92 2.65 25.71 10.40
N SER A 93 2.54 24.40 10.67
CA SER A 93 3.22 23.73 11.79
C SER A 93 4.70 23.39 11.55
N PHE A 94 5.10 23.19 10.30
CA PHE A 94 6.50 22.92 9.90
C PHE A 94 6.68 23.24 8.42
N ARG A 95 7.92 23.18 7.93
CA ARG A 95 8.24 23.41 6.51
C ARG A 95 8.81 22.17 5.85
N LEU A 96 8.47 21.96 4.59
CA LEU A 96 9.15 21.03 3.70
C LEU A 96 10.31 21.73 3.01
N GLU A 97 11.50 21.12 3.03
CA GLU A 97 12.66 21.60 2.29
C GLU A 97 13.03 20.61 1.19
N PRO A 98 13.10 21.04 -0.08
CA PRO A 98 13.65 20.22 -1.15
C PRO A 98 15.11 19.80 -0.88
N PRO A 99 15.65 18.77 -1.54
CA PRO A 99 17.00 18.26 -1.27
C PRO A 99 18.11 19.26 -1.62
N THR A 100 17.84 20.21 -2.52
CA THR A 100 18.76 21.28 -2.92
C THR A 100 18.00 22.59 -3.17
N PRO A 101 18.66 23.76 -3.09
CA PRO A 101 18.01 25.05 -3.38
C PRO A 101 17.43 25.18 -4.79
N ASP A 102 18.01 24.46 -5.77
CA ASP A 102 17.57 24.48 -7.17
C ASP A 102 16.43 23.49 -7.45
N SER A 103 16.10 22.62 -6.49
CA SER A 103 14.98 21.68 -6.65
C SER A 103 13.64 22.41 -6.60
N PRO A 104 12.65 21.98 -7.40
CA PRO A 104 11.31 22.53 -7.32
C PRO A 104 10.68 22.30 -5.93
N PRO A 105 9.70 23.11 -5.52
CA PRO A 105 8.95 22.85 -4.30
C PRO A 105 8.20 21.52 -4.38
N LEU A 106 8.00 20.88 -3.22
CA LEU A 106 7.18 19.68 -3.09
C LEU A 106 5.71 20.07 -3.24
N THR A 107 4.96 19.37 -4.09
CA THR A 107 3.53 19.65 -4.33
C THR A 107 2.61 18.70 -3.58
N VAL A 108 1.33 19.07 -3.42
CA VAL A 108 0.30 18.23 -2.79
C VAL A 108 0.12 16.92 -3.57
N ARG A 109 0.10 16.97 -4.91
CA ARG A 109 0.03 15.79 -5.79
C ARG A 109 1.18 14.84 -5.50
N GLN A 110 2.40 15.36 -5.37
CA GLN A 110 3.59 14.55 -5.10
C GLN A 110 3.57 13.88 -3.73
N LEU A 111 2.93 14.50 -2.72
CA LEU A 111 2.70 13.85 -1.42
C LEU A 111 1.70 12.69 -1.55
N LEU A 112 0.62 12.88 -2.33
CA LEU A 112 -0.40 11.86 -2.61
C LEU A 112 0.14 10.67 -3.42
N THR A 113 1.11 10.90 -4.30
CA THR A 113 1.68 9.87 -5.17
C THR A 113 2.99 9.27 -4.65
N HIS A 114 3.44 9.65 -3.45
CA HIS A 114 4.75 9.28 -2.92
C HIS A 114 5.93 9.65 -3.84
N THR A 115 5.85 10.79 -4.53
CA THR A 115 6.91 11.29 -5.42
C THR A 115 7.51 12.61 -4.96
N ALA A 116 7.16 13.07 -3.75
CA ALA A 116 7.73 14.29 -3.17
C ALA A 116 9.21 14.17 -2.79
N GLY A 117 9.79 12.97 -2.87
CA GLY A 117 11.19 12.74 -2.55
C GLY A 117 11.52 12.77 -1.06
N LEU A 118 10.52 12.59 -0.20
CA LEU A 118 10.69 12.52 1.26
C LEU A 118 11.28 11.17 1.71
N PRO A 119 12.04 11.14 2.82
CA PRO A 119 12.65 9.91 3.34
C PRO A 119 11.62 9.00 4.03
N GLU A 120 11.93 7.70 4.17
CA GLU A 120 11.15 6.78 5.04
C GLU A 120 11.53 6.96 6.52
N SER A 121 12.73 7.44 6.82
CA SER A 121 13.18 7.69 8.20
C SER A 121 13.96 8.99 8.32
N LEU A 122 13.68 9.74 9.39
CA LEU A 122 14.29 11.06 9.63
C LEU A 122 15.81 11.02 9.89
N SER A 123 16.33 9.90 10.40
CA SER A 123 17.77 9.72 10.60
C SER A 123 18.16 8.27 10.91
N LEU A 124 19.46 7.96 10.93
CA LEU A 124 19.96 6.63 11.28
C LEU A 124 19.52 6.14 12.67
N ARG A 125 19.26 7.06 13.62
CA ARG A 125 18.76 6.69 14.96
C ARG A 125 17.30 6.24 14.91
N HIS A 126 16.52 6.80 14.00
CA HIS A 126 15.12 6.46 13.76
C HIS A 126 15.03 5.16 12.97
N ALA A 127 15.92 4.98 11.98
CA ALA A 127 16.05 3.79 11.14
C ALA A 127 16.15 2.47 11.91
N VAL A 128 16.78 2.49 13.09
CA VAL A 128 17.00 1.31 13.93
C VAL A 128 15.97 1.13 15.04
N ARG A 129 15.02 2.07 15.17
CA ARG A 129 13.90 1.97 16.12
C ARG A 129 12.75 1.18 15.49
N PRO A 130 11.90 0.53 16.31
CA PRO A 130 10.61 0.01 15.84
C PRO A 130 9.81 1.09 15.11
N ASP A 131 9.08 0.71 14.06
CA ASP A 131 8.29 1.60 13.21
C ASP A 131 9.05 2.85 12.74
N PHE A 132 10.36 2.72 12.48
CA PHE A 132 11.25 3.82 12.12
C PHE A 132 11.24 4.99 13.13
N GLY A 133 10.87 4.72 14.38
CA GLY A 133 10.74 5.74 15.43
C GLY A 133 9.58 6.71 15.22
N GLU A 134 8.58 6.33 14.43
CA GLU A 134 7.33 7.08 14.22
C GLU A 134 6.29 6.84 15.33
N SER A 135 6.57 5.92 16.25
CA SER A 135 5.62 5.50 17.27
C SER A 135 6.13 5.70 18.71
N THR A 136 5.19 5.94 19.63
CA THR A 136 5.39 5.98 21.07
C THR A 136 4.59 4.88 21.76
N PRO A 137 4.96 4.46 22.98
CA PRO A 137 4.12 3.59 23.80
C PRO A 137 2.71 4.18 23.99
N ALA A 138 1.69 3.32 24.16
CA ALA A 138 0.29 3.75 24.26
C ALA A 138 0.02 4.72 25.42
N ASP A 139 0.77 4.62 26.53
CA ASP A 139 0.69 5.49 27.70
C ASP A 139 1.45 6.81 27.55
N VAL A 140 2.14 7.01 26.41
CA VAL A 140 2.87 8.22 26.08
C VAL A 140 2.21 8.90 24.88
N PRO A 141 1.69 10.14 25.02
CA PRO A 141 1.17 10.89 23.90
C PRO A 141 2.20 11.00 22.77
N ALA A 142 1.77 10.77 21.53
CA ALA A 142 2.63 11.03 20.38
C ALA A 142 2.86 12.55 20.24
N PRO A 143 4.06 12.99 19.83
CA PRO A 143 4.32 14.41 19.57
C PRO A 143 3.47 14.91 18.38
N SER A 144 3.28 16.23 18.31
CA SER A 144 2.78 16.86 17.08
C SER A 144 3.74 16.60 15.91
N LEU A 145 3.27 16.69 14.66
CA LEU A 145 4.17 16.53 13.50
C LEU A 145 5.24 17.62 13.46
N GLY A 146 4.89 18.86 13.84
CA GLY A 146 5.85 19.97 13.94
C GLY A 146 6.98 19.67 14.93
N ASP A 147 6.65 19.18 16.12
CA ASP A 147 7.63 18.78 17.13
C ASP A 147 8.45 17.55 16.70
N TYR A 148 7.79 16.57 16.07
CA TYR A 148 8.43 15.36 15.57
C TYR A 148 9.50 15.67 14.51
N TYR A 149 9.22 16.63 13.62
CA TYR A 149 10.17 17.10 12.60
C TYR A 149 11.13 18.17 13.12
N GLY A 150 10.90 18.76 14.29
CA GLY A 150 11.69 19.89 14.78
C GLY A 150 11.54 21.13 13.90
N GLY A 151 10.36 21.31 13.30
CA GLY A 151 10.00 22.45 12.46
C GLY A 151 10.37 22.32 10.97
N VAL A 152 11.19 21.34 10.56
CA VAL A 152 11.59 21.16 9.15
C VAL A 152 11.69 19.68 8.78
N LEU A 153 11.11 19.30 7.64
CA LEU A 153 11.28 17.99 7.02
C LEU A 153 12.03 18.13 5.69
N HIS A 154 13.22 17.54 5.61
CA HIS A 154 14.08 17.61 4.43
C HIS A 154 13.82 16.47 3.43
N GLY A 155 13.71 16.82 2.16
CA GLY A 155 13.68 15.90 1.03
C GLY A 155 15.06 15.26 0.78
N VAL A 156 15.04 14.04 0.24
CA VAL A 156 16.22 13.23 -0.10
C VAL A 156 16.27 12.83 -1.59
N ALA A 157 15.28 13.27 -2.35
CA ALA A 157 15.20 13.11 -3.80
C ALA A 157 14.54 14.35 -4.40
N GLU A 158 14.89 14.64 -5.65
CA GLU A 158 14.23 15.71 -6.39
C GLU A 158 12.74 15.37 -6.57
N PRO A 159 11.82 16.28 -6.20
CA PRO A 159 10.39 15.99 -6.28
C PRO A 159 9.93 15.68 -7.71
N GLY A 160 9.02 14.71 -7.85
CA GLY A 160 8.48 14.23 -9.12
C GLY A 160 9.37 13.23 -9.87
N THR A 161 10.65 13.07 -9.51
CA THR A 161 11.59 12.25 -10.29
C THR A 161 11.51 10.75 -10.02
N ARG A 162 11.01 10.35 -8.85
CA ARG A 162 10.88 8.92 -8.49
C ARG A 162 9.87 8.69 -7.39
N PHE A 163 9.37 7.46 -7.32
CA PHE A 163 8.60 6.95 -6.20
C PHE A 163 9.49 6.66 -4.99
N CYS A 164 9.10 7.21 -3.84
CA CYS A 164 9.68 6.97 -2.52
C CYS A 164 8.53 6.78 -1.53
N TYR A 165 8.19 5.52 -1.22
CA TYR A 165 7.18 5.25 -0.21
C TYR A 165 7.60 5.86 1.13
N THR A 166 6.70 6.59 1.76
CA THR A 166 6.94 7.24 3.04
C THR A 166 5.64 7.44 3.81
N ASN A 167 5.69 7.31 5.12
CA ASN A 167 4.60 7.75 5.99
C ASN A 167 4.55 9.29 6.13
N HIS A 168 5.66 9.98 5.91
CA HIS A 168 5.75 11.43 6.13
C HIS A 168 4.96 12.24 5.10
N GLY A 169 4.82 11.75 3.86
CA GLY A 169 3.99 12.39 2.84
C GLY A 169 2.52 12.46 3.27
N PRO A 170 1.85 11.33 3.52
CA PRO A 170 0.47 11.30 4.01
C PRO A 170 0.27 11.93 5.38
N ALA A 171 1.26 11.86 6.28
CA ALA A 171 1.20 12.60 7.54
C ALA A 171 1.17 14.12 7.31
N THR A 172 1.99 14.62 6.38
CA THR A 172 1.98 16.03 5.97
C THR A 172 0.66 16.43 5.32
N LEU A 173 0.06 15.56 4.49
CA LEU A 173 -1.28 15.78 3.96
C LEU A 173 -2.33 15.91 5.07
N GLY A 174 -2.21 15.10 6.12
CA GLY A 174 -3.03 15.22 7.32
C GLY A 174 -2.87 16.59 7.98
N GLN A 175 -1.63 17.08 8.15
CA GLN A 175 -1.37 18.42 8.67
C GLN A 175 -1.93 19.53 7.78
N ILE A 176 -1.89 19.39 6.45
CA ILE A 176 -2.51 20.33 5.52
C ILE A 176 -4.01 20.42 5.76
N VAL A 177 -4.69 19.28 5.97
CA VAL A 177 -6.13 19.28 6.31
C VAL A 177 -6.36 20.07 7.59
N GLU A 178 -5.55 19.85 8.64
CA GLU A 178 -5.67 20.59 9.90
C GLU A 178 -5.43 22.09 9.70
N ASP A 179 -4.41 22.45 8.95
CA ASP A 179 -4.00 23.85 8.77
C ASP A 179 -4.98 24.65 7.90
N VAL A 180 -5.61 24.00 6.91
CA VAL A 180 -6.60 24.64 6.04
C VAL A 180 -7.98 24.71 6.70
N THR A 181 -8.32 23.77 7.57
CA THR A 181 -9.67 23.67 8.15
C THR A 181 -9.78 24.14 9.60
N ASP A 182 -8.65 24.41 10.25
CA ASP A 182 -8.55 24.73 11.68
C ASP A 182 -9.17 23.64 12.60
N ALA A 183 -9.22 22.38 12.14
CA ALA A 183 -9.78 21.25 12.86
C ALA A 183 -8.78 20.08 12.94
N PRO A 184 -8.69 19.35 14.06
CA PRO A 184 -7.85 18.14 14.15
C PRO A 184 -8.21 17.12 13.07
N LEU A 185 -7.22 16.41 12.53
CA LEU A 185 -7.45 15.46 11.42
C LEU A 185 -8.47 14.38 11.80
N ALA A 186 -8.41 13.89 13.04
CA ALA A 186 -9.33 12.87 13.54
C ALA A 186 -10.79 13.35 13.48
N ASP A 187 -11.03 14.61 13.87
CA ASP A 187 -12.37 15.21 13.89
C ASP A 187 -12.85 15.50 12.46
N HIS A 188 -11.97 16.04 11.61
CA HIS A 188 -12.29 16.29 10.20
C HIS A 188 -12.68 15.00 9.46
N LEU A 189 -11.91 13.92 9.64
CA LEU A 189 -12.23 12.63 9.03
C LEU A 189 -13.53 12.05 9.60
N ALA A 190 -13.75 12.14 10.91
CA ALA A 190 -15.00 11.69 11.52
C ALA A 190 -16.22 12.40 10.93
N GLU A 191 -16.17 13.72 10.81
CA GLU A 191 -17.29 14.54 10.37
C GLU A 191 -17.52 14.48 8.85
N HIS A 192 -16.46 14.57 8.05
CA HIS A 192 -16.59 14.78 6.60
C HIS A 192 -16.34 13.54 5.75
N VAL A 193 -15.73 12.48 6.31
CA VAL A 193 -15.45 11.25 5.58
C VAL A 193 -16.23 10.07 6.15
N PHE A 194 -16.09 9.83 7.45
CA PHE A 194 -16.66 8.64 8.09
C PHE A 194 -18.17 8.76 8.29
N ALA A 195 -18.66 9.83 8.90
CA ALA A 195 -20.09 10.01 9.14
C ALA A 195 -20.94 10.02 7.85
N PRO A 196 -20.56 10.72 6.76
CA PRO A 196 -21.36 10.73 5.52
C PRO A 196 -21.46 9.37 4.82
N TRP A 197 -20.50 8.48 5.06
CA TRP A 197 -20.52 7.11 4.54
C TRP A 197 -20.98 6.08 5.57
N GLY A 198 -21.40 6.51 6.76
CA GLY A 198 -21.93 5.64 7.81
C GLY A 198 -20.87 4.86 8.59
N MET A 199 -19.59 5.25 8.51
CA MET A 199 -18.46 4.58 9.17
C MET A 199 -18.32 4.95 10.66
N THR A 200 -19.37 4.68 11.44
CA THR A 200 -19.53 5.20 12.82
C THR A 200 -18.60 4.57 13.87
N SER A 201 -17.88 3.50 13.52
CA SER A 201 -16.88 2.80 14.34
C SER A 201 -15.47 2.89 13.76
N THR A 202 -15.22 3.87 12.90
CA THR A 202 -13.89 4.22 12.39
C THR A 202 -13.40 5.51 13.05
N ASP A 203 -12.19 5.49 13.57
CA ASP A 203 -11.56 6.65 14.22
C ASP A 203 -10.03 6.63 14.09
N LEU A 204 -9.39 7.77 14.40
CA LEU A 204 -7.95 7.88 14.61
C LEU A 204 -7.59 7.94 16.11
N ASP A 205 -8.51 7.52 17.00
CA ASP A 205 -8.38 7.72 18.44
C ASP A 205 -7.32 6.77 19.03
N GLN A 206 -6.20 7.34 19.44
CA GLN A 206 -5.08 6.63 20.04
C GLN A 206 -5.20 6.53 21.57
N SER A 207 -6.18 7.22 22.17
CA SER A 207 -6.37 7.40 23.61
C SER A 207 -7.35 6.40 24.25
N ARG A 208 -7.81 5.37 23.51
CA ARG A 208 -8.71 4.32 24.00
C ARG A 208 -8.02 2.98 24.25
N PRO A 209 -7.12 2.86 25.25
CA PRO A 209 -6.68 1.55 25.71
C PRO A 209 -7.86 0.85 26.39
N GLY A 210 -8.16 -0.39 25.97
CA GLY A 210 -9.16 -1.24 26.64
C GLY A 210 -10.59 -1.17 26.10
N ASP A 211 -10.83 -0.56 24.93
CA ASP A 211 -12.10 -0.78 24.20
C ASP A 211 -12.25 -2.28 23.90
N PRO A 212 -13.27 -2.97 24.43
CA PRO A 212 -13.43 -4.42 24.26
C PRO A 212 -13.72 -4.83 22.82
N ARG A 213 -14.06 -3.88 21.93
CA ARG A 213 -14.23 -4.15 20.50
C ARG A 213 -12.90 -4.19 19.74
N ARG A 214 -11.82 -3.60 20.28
CA ARG A 214 -10.51 -3.58 19.62
C ARG A 214 -9.85 -4.94 19.69
N ALA A 215 -9.54 -5.51 18.54
CA ALA A 215 -8.77 -6.74 18.46
C ALA A 215 -7.36 -6.56 19.01
N THR A 216 -6.82 -7.61 19.62
CA THR A 216 -5.42 -7.67 20.01
C THR A 216 -4.58 -8.10 18.81
N GLY A 217 -3.55 -7.31 18.49
CA GLY A 217 -2.55 -7.68 17.49
C GLY A 217 -1.64 -8.78 18.04
N TYR A 218 -1.29 -9.77 17.22
CA TYR A 218 -0.40 -10.86 17.62
C TYR A 218 0.81 -10.99 16.71
N ARG A 219 1.91 -11.49 17.27
CA ARG A 219 3.07 -11.97 16.52
C ARG A 219 3.19 -13.46 16.72
N LEU A 220 3.23 -14.22 15.63
CA LEU A 220 3.44 -15.66 15.70
C LEU A 220 4.90 -15.99 15.98
N THR A 221 5.15 -16.73 17.05
CA THR A 221 6.48 -17.21 17.44
C THR A 221 6.51 -18.74 17.44
N ALA A 222 7.70 -19.34 17.56
CA ALA A 222 7.83 -20.80 17.73
C ALA A 222 7.12 -21.33 19.00
N ARG A 223 6.85 -20.46 19.98
CA ARG A 223 6.14 -20.78 21.22
C ARG A 223 4.64 -20.40 21.17
N GLY A 224 4.11 -20.13 19.98
CA GLY A 224 2.74 -19.67 19.78
C GLY A 224 2.59 -18.15 19.62
N PRO A 225 1.35 -17.65 19.50
CA PRO A 225 1.06 -16.23 19.37
C PRO A 225 1.49 -15.44 20.61
N ARG A 226 2.03 -14.24 20.42
CA ARG A 226 2.35 -13.29 21.49
C ARG A 226 1.66 -11.96 21.21
N PRO A 227 0.94 -11.37 22.17
CA PRO A 227 0.28 -10.10 21.97
C PRO A 227 1.32 -9.01 21.66
N VAL A 228 0.95 -8.10 20.78
CA VAL A 228 1.74 -6.92 20.41
C VAL A 228 1.12 -5.72 21.10
N PRO A 229 1.87 -4.97 21.91
CA PRO A 229 1.38 -3.74 22.52
C PRO A 229 0.92 -2.74 21.45
N VAL A 230 -0.18 -2.05 21.71
CA VAL A 230 -0.62 -0.92 20.90
C VAL A 230 0.39 0.22 21.06
N THR A 231 0.63 0.94 19.98
CA THR A 231 1.53 2.10 19.92
C THR A 231 0.78 3.29 19.33
N ASN A 232 1.08 4.48 19.84
CA ASN A 232 0.59 5.73 19.28
C ASN A 232 1.54 6.15 18.14
N MET A 233 0.99 6.62 17.03
CA MET A 233 1.71 7.09 15.85
C MET A 233 1.80 8.62 15.88
N ALA A 234 2.99 9.16 15.66
CA ALA A 234 3.17 10.58 15.33
C ALA A 234 2.64 10.89 13.92
N THR A 235 2.76 9.94 12.99
CA THR A 235 2.29 10.03 11.60
C THR A 235 0.81 9.64 11.47
N ILE A 236 -0.08 10.34 12.17
CA ILE A 236 -1.49 9.95 12.32
C ILE A 236 -2.20 9.69 10.98
N GLY A 237 -2.06 10.62 10.03
CA GLY A 237 -2.68 10.55 8.70
C GLY A 237 -2.10 9.45 7.80
N ALA A 238 -1.08 8.73 8.25
CA ALA A 238 -0.44 7.66 7.50
C ALA A 238 -0.81 6.26 7.99
N ALA A 239 -1.16 6.07 9.27
CA ALA A 239 -1.28 4.72 9.83
C ALA A 239 -2.15 4.55 11.09
N ALA A 240 -2.77 5.61 11.63
CA ALA A 240 -3.39 5.54 12.96
C ALA A 240 -4.81 4.92 13.00
N ALA A 241 -5.48 4.72 11.86
CA ALA A 241 -6.90 4.38 11.87
C ALA A 241 -7.20 3.00 12.47
N TRP A 242 -8.23 3.00 13.31
CA TRP A 242 -9.00 1.82 13.69
C TRP A 242 -10.29 1.79 12.91
N SER A 243 -10.70 0.61 12.45
CA SER A 243 -11.97 0.43 11.73
C SER A 243 -12.51 -0.97 11.92
N THR A 244 -13.81 -1.15 11.70
CA THR A 244 -14.47 -2.47 11.67
C THR A 244 -14.57 -3.00 10.24
N PRO A 245 -14.75 -4.31 10.04
CA PRO A 245 -15.07 -4.89 8.73
C PRO A 245 -16.28 -4.24 8.06
N VAL A 246 -17.35 -3.97 8.82
CA VAL A 246 -18.56 -3.31 8.29
C VAL A 246 -18.25 -1.92 7.75
N ASP A 247 -17.51 -1.10 8.51
CA ASP A 247 -17.20 0.26 8.08
C ASP A 247 -16.23 0.28 6.90
N MET A 248 -15.28 -0.65 6.85
CA MET A 248 -14.40 -0.81 5.68
C MET A 248 -15.16 -1.23 4.43
N LEU A 249 -16.23 -2.00 4.56
CA LEU A 249 -17.09 -2.35 3.43
C LEU A 249 -17.97 -1.17 2.99
N ARG A 250 -18.49 -0.36 3.93
CA ARG A 250 -19.15 0.92 3.59
C ARG A 250 -18.23 1.88 2.84
N TYR A 251 -16.95 1.94 3.24
CA TYR A 251 -15.93 2.71 2.53
C TYR A 251 -15.69 2.17 1.12
N ALA A 252 -15.56 0.85 0.99
CA ALA A 252 -15.41 0.18 -0.31
C ALA A 252 -16.59 0.45 -1.23
N GLU A 253 -17.83 0.31 -0.74
CA GLU A 253 -19.08 0.66 -1.44
C GLU A 253 -19.05 2.11 -1.92
N ALA A 254 -18.62 3.05 -1.07
CA ALA A 254 -18.57 4.46 -1.42
C ALA A 254 -17.56 4.75 -2.54
N LEU A 255 -16.38 4.13 -2.50
CA LEU A 255 -15.35 4.29 -3.53
C LEU A 255 -15.81 3.70 -4.87
N VAL A 256 -16.31 2.45 -4.88
CA VAL A 256 -16.81 1.84 -6.13
C VAL A 256 -18.15 2.43 -6.59
N GLY A 257 -18.86 3.11 -5.69
CA GLY A 257 -20.04 3.93 -5.95
C GLY A 257 -19.75 5.32 -6.48
N GLY A 258 -18.47 5.67 -6.70
CA GLY A 258 -18.08 7.00 -7.21
C GLY A 258 -18.31 8.11 -6.18
N GLY A 259 -17.92 7.85 -4.93
CA GLY A 259 -17.95 8.81 -3.82
C GLY A 259 -19.21 8.78 -2.97
N ALA A 260 -20.10 7.80 -3.21
CA ALA A 260 -21.37 7.66 -2.51
C ALA A 260 -21.76 6.20 -2.28
N ASN A 261 -22.40 5.94 -1.15
CA ASN A 261 -23.02 4.66 -0.81
C ASN A 261 -24.47 4.90 -0.33
N ALA A 262 -25.09 3.90 0.29
CA ALA A 262 -26.47 4.01 0.80
C ALA A 262 -26.64 5.06 1.91
N HIS A 263 -25.57 5.47 2.60
CA HIS A 263 -25.63 6.44 3.69
C HIS A 263 -25.51 7.89 3.19
N GLY A 264 -24.75 8.13 2.14
CA GLY A 264 -24.55 9.48 1.63
C GLY A 264 -23.41 9.59 0.63
N ARG A 265 -23.08 10.84 0.29
CA ARG A 265 -22.01 11.23 -0.64
C ARG A 265 -21.01 12.12 0.10
N ALA A 266 -19.73 11.82 -0.06
CA ALA A 266 -18.64 12.64 0.49
C ALA A 266 -17.68 13.16 -0.59
N LEU A 267 -17.76 12.63 -1.82
CA LEU A 267 -16.98 13.07 -2.98
C LEU A 267 -17.84 13.03 -4.25
N ALA A 268 -17.49 13.85 -5.24
CA ALA A 268 -18.02 13.75 -6.59
C ALA A 268 -17.44 12.52 -7.31
N HIS A 269 -18.22 11.97 -8.24
CA HIS A 269 -17.79 10.82 -9.04
C HIS A 269 -16.51 11.10 -9.83
N ALA A 270 -16.38 12.30 -10.41
CA ALA A 270 -15.20 12.70 -11.16
C ALA A 270 -13.94 12.72 -10.28
N THR A 271 -14.08 13.10 -9.01
CA THR A 271 -12.96 13.16 -8.06
C THR A 271 -12.48 11.77 -7.69
N VAL A 272 -13.39 10.82 -7.44
CA VAL A 272 -13.00 9.42 -7.20
C VAL A 272 -12.35 8.81 -8.44
N ALA A 273 -12.85 9.12 -9.64
CA ALA A 273 -12.23 8.68 -10.88
C ALA A 273 -10.81 9.26 -11.05
N ASP A 274 -10.58 10.52 -10.68
CA ASP A 274 -9.26 11.14 -10.69
C ASP A 274 -8.32 10.50 -9.65
N MET A 275 -8.81 10.19 -8.45
CA MET A 275 -8.00 9.52 -7.41
C MET A 275 -7.42 8.18 -7.86
N VAL A 276 -8.12 7.44 -8.73
CA VAL A 276 -7.65 6.15 -9.26
C VAL A 276 -7.03 6.23 -10.66
N ALA A 277 -6.95 7.43 -11.24
CA ALA A 277 -6.27 7.70 -12.51
C ALA A 277 -4.74 7.60 -12.37
N PRO A 278 -3.97 7.40 -13.46
CA PRO A 278 -2.50 7.43 -13.39
C PRO A 278 -2.01 8.85 -13.10
N HIS A 279 -1.48 9.07 -11.90
CA HIS A 279 -0.80 10.33 -11.53
C HIS A 279 0.71 10.21 -11.46
N TYR A 280 1.22 8.99 -11.26
CA TYR A 280 2.63 8.67 -11.44
C TYR A 280 2.79 7.30 -12.08
N GLN A 281 3.51 7.23 -13.19
CA GLN A 281 3.70 6.01 -13.97
C GLN A 281 5.12 6.02 -14.57
N PRO A 282 6.09 5.30 -13.98
CA PRO A 282 7.49 5.39 -14.42
C PRO A 282 7.74 4.66 -15.75
N ASP A 283 6.81 3.79 -16.17
CA ASP A 283 6.80 3.16 -17.49
C ASP A 283 5.34 2.90 -17.91
N PRO A 284 4.95 3.20 -19.17
CA PRO A 284 3.57 3.03 -19.65
C PRO A 284 3.05 1.58 -19.58
N ARG A 285 3.94 0.58 -19.46
CA ARG A 285 3.60 -0.84 -19.38
C ARG A 285 3.25 -1.31 -17.97
N ILE A 286 3.41 -0.47 -16.94
CA ILE A 286 2.97 -0.78 -15.57
C ILE A 286 1.91 0.22 -15.08
N PRO A 287 1.01 -0.15 -14.15
CA PRO A 287 -0.13 0.69 -13.80
C PRO A 287 0.20 1.98 -13.03
N GLY A 288 1.25 1.97 -12.20
CA GLY A 288 1.67 3.18 -11.47
C GLY A 288 0.89 3.45 -10.17
N MET A 289 0.75 4.73 -9.85
CA MET A 289 0.11 5.26 -8.64
C MET A 289 -0.98 6.27 -9.02
N GLY A 290 -2.09 6.24 -8.29
CA GLY A 290 -3.09 7.31 -8.26
C GLY A 290 -2.87 8.26 -7.08
N LEU A 291 -3.89 9.00 -6.68
CA LEU A 291 -3.84 9.87 -5.51
C LEU A 291 -4.14 9.03 -4.26
N ALA A 292 -3.10 8.65 -3.52
CA ALA A 292 -3.14 7.75 -2.36
C ALA A 292 -3.54 6.28 -2.64
N PHE A 293 -3.73 5.85 -3.90
CA PHE A 293 -4.01 4.46 -4.26
C PHE A 293 -2.94 3.86 -5.18
N PHE A 294 -2.47 2.66 -4.86
CA PHE A 294 -1.68 1.87 -5.80
C PHE A 294 -2.59 1.39 -6.92
N ARG A 295 -2.12 1.45 -8.16
CA ARG A 295 -2.90 1.00 -9.31
C ARG A 295 -2.48 -0.41 -9.70
N GLY A 296 -3.44 -1.16 -10.23
CA GLY A 296 -3.24 -2.50 -10.75
C GLY A 296 -4.09 -2.76 -11.98
N ARG A 297 -3.99 -3.98 -12.53
CA ARG A 297 -4.87 -4.45 -13.60
C ARG A 297 -5.19 -5.93 -13.41
N LEU A 298 -6.46 -6.29 -13.48
CA LEU A 298 -6.95 -7.66 -13.44
C LEU A 298 -7.78 -7.94 -14.71
N GLY A 299 -7.17 -8.59 -15.70
CA GLY A 299 -7.81 -8.76 -17.01
C GLY A 299 -7.99 -7.40 -17.68
N GLU A 300 -9.23 -7.06 -18.02
CA GLU A 300 -9.59 -5.75 -18.60
C GLU A 300 -9.86 -4.69 -17.52
N HIS A 301 -10.05 -5.11 -16.27
CA HIS A 301 -10.40 -4.23 -15.16
C HIS A 301 -9.19 -3.46 -14.64
N SER A 302 -9.34 -2.14 -14.49
CA SER A 302 -8.39 -1.32 -13.75
C SER A 302 -8.65 -1.51 -12.26
N THR A 303 -7.60 -1.77 -11.49
CA THR A 303 -7.74 -1.89 -10.04
C THR A 303 -7.04 -0.77 -9.30
N ALA A 304 -7.53 -0.49 -8.09
CA ALA A 304 -6.92 0.42 -7.14
C ALA A 304 -6.88 -0.26 -5.78
N GLU A 305 -5.77 -0.12 -5.05
CA GLU A 305 -5.61 -0.76 -3.75
C GLU A 305 -4.80 0.07 -2.77
N HIS A 306 -4.93 -0.28 -1.49
CA HIS A 306 -3.93 0.06 -0.50
C HIS A 306 -3.80 -1.06 0.53
N GLN A 307 -2.56 -1.36 0.91
CA GLN A 307 -2.22 -2.36 1.92
C GLN A 307 -1.92 -1.67 3.25
N GLY A 308 -2.14 -2.37 4.36
CA GLY A 308 -1.87 -1.88 5.70
C GLY A 308 -1.04 -2.89 6.48
N ILE A 309 0.12 -2.47 6.95
CA ILE A 309 0.99 -3.31 7.78
C ILE A 309 1.40 -2.49 9.00
N ILE A 310 1.08 -3.03 10.18
CA ILE A 310 1.56 -2.52 11.46
C ILE A 310 1.75 -3.72 12.40
N PRO A 311 2.67 -3.68 13.39
CA PRO A 311 2.90 -4.84 14.24
C PRO A 311 1.61 -5.44 14.80
N GLY A 312 1.35 -6.70 14.43
CA GLY A 312 0.17 -7.46 14.86
C GLY A 312 -1.00 -7.51 13.89
N PHE A 313 -1.03 -6.66 12.87
CA PHE A 313 -2.13 -6.50 11.92
C PHE A 313 -1.62 -6.38 10.48
N ASP A 314 -2.25 -7.12 9.57
CA ASP A 314 -2.08 -6.96 8.13
C ASP A 314 -3.46 -6.77 7.51
N SER A 315 -3.60 -5.83 6.58
CA SER A 315 -4.87 -5.53 5.91
C SER A 315 -4.66 -5.14 4.46
N VAL A 316 -5.70 -5.26 3.65
CA VAL A 316 -5.74 -4.80 2.27
C VAL A 316 -7.17 -4.43 1.90
N LEU A 317 -7.29 -3.34 1.15
CA LEU A 317 -8.49 -3.01 0.40
C LEU A 317 -8.10 -2.98 -1.08
N VAL A 318 -8.78 -3.79 -1.90
CA VAL A 318 -8.59 -3.82 -3.35
C VAL A 318 -9.93 -3.63 -4.05
N LEU A 319 -9.95 -2.76 -5.06
CA LEU A 319 -11.12 -2.28 -5.76
C LEU A 319 -10.97 -2.54 -7.27
N ALA A 320 -12.06 -2.88 -7.94
CA ALA A 320 -12.24 -2.79 -9.39
C ALA A 320 -13.40 -1.80 -9.64
N PRO A 321 -13.12 -0.48 -9.73
CA PRO A 321 -14.17 0.53 -9.78
C PRO A 321 -15.10 0.40 -10.99
N ASP A 322 -14.58 -0.03 -12.14
CA ASP A 322 -15.34 -0.23 -13.38
C ASP A 322 -16.32 -1.41 -13.28
N ALA A 323 -15.98 -2.43 -12.50
CA ALA A 323 -16.85 -3.58 -12.19
C ALA A 323 -17.72 -3.35 -10.94
N ARG A 324 -17.55 -2.21 -10.25
CA ARG A 324 -18.20 -1.92 -8.96
C ARG A 324 -17.96 -3.00 -7.90
N THR A 325 -16.78 -3.63 -7.92
CA THR A 325 -16.43 -4.77 -7.05
C THR A 325 -15.28 -4.39 -6.13
N ALA A 326 -15.30 -4.86 -4.88
CA ALA A 326 -14.20 -4.67 -3.95
C ALA A 326 -14.05 -5.84 -2.97
N VAL A 327 -12.82 -6.04 -2.50
CA VAL A 327 -12.49 -6.99 -1.44
C VAL A 327 -11.74 -6.26 -0.34
N PHE A 328 -12.19 -6.46 0.90
CA PHE A 328 -11.47 -6.05 2.11
C PHE A 328 -11.05 -7.29 2.88
N LEU A 329 -9.79 -7.37 3.28
CA LEU A 329 -9.26 -8.44 4.12
C LEU A 329 -8.40 -7.83 5.22
N VAL A 330 -8.65 -8.22 6.47
CA VAL A 330 -7.82 -7.88 7.63
C VAL A 330 -7.57 -9.11 8.46
N VAL A 331 -6.33 -9.23 8.95
CA VAL A 331 -5.88 -10.35 9.78
C VAL A 331 -5.09 -9.86 10.98
N THR A 332 -5.23 -10.57 12.11
CA THR A 332 -4.34 -10.45 13.26
C THR A 332 -3.43 -11.66 13.35
N GLY A 333 -2.19 -11.47 13.79
CA GLY A 333 -1.34 -12.62 14.08
C GLY A 333 -0.92 -13.42 12.85
N ALA A 334 -0.56 -12.76 11.75
CA ALA A 334 -0.09 -13.43 10.54
C ALA A 334 1.42 -13.65 10.54
N ARG A 335 1.87 -14.77 9.97
CA ARG A 335 3.28 -14.94 9.57
C ARG A 335 3.44 -14.54 8.11
N LEU A 336 4.38 -13.62 7.82
CA LEU A 336 4.62 -13.12 6.47
C LEU A 336 3.36 -12.52 5.81
N GLY A 337 2.45 -11.95 6.62
CA GLY A 337 1.15 -11.39 6.20
C GLY A 337 1.28 -10.43 5.02
N MET A 338 2.27 -9.53 5.08
CA MET A 338 2.60 -8.58 4.02
C MET A 338 2.68 -9.15 2.60
N PHE A 339 3.00 -10.44 2.42
CA PHE A 339 3.11 -11.04 1.09
C PHE A 339 1.81 -11.71 0.65
N TRP A 340 1.13 -12.41 1.54
CA TRP A 340 0.00 -13.24 1.17
C TRP A 340 -1.36 -12.57 1.36
N VAL A 341 -1.51 -11.62 2.28
CA VAL A 341 -2.80 -10.94 2.51
C VAL A 341 -3.27 -10.20 1.24
N PRO A 342 -2.43 -9.40 0.55
CA PRO A 342 -2.82 -8.79 -0.73
C PRO A 342 -3.07 -9.82 -1.83
N ASP A 343 -2.30 -10.90 -1.86
CA ASP A 343 -2.43 -11.95 -2.87
C ASP A 343 -3.74 -12.75 -2.73
N GLU A 344 -4.17 -13.07 -1.50
CA GLU A 344 -5.44 -13.74 -1.23
C GLU A 344 -6.62 -12.84 -1.63
N ALA A 345 -6.59 -11.55 -1.26
CA ALA A 345 -7.65 -10.60 -1.63
C ALA A 345 -7.71 -10.36 -3.15
N GLY A 346 -6.55 -10.18 -3.80
CA GLY A 346 -6.46 -10.03 -5.25
C GLY A 346 -6.88 -11.29 -6.01
N THR A 347 -6.58 -12.48 -5.48
CA THR A 347 -7.04 -13.77 -6.02
C THR A 347 -8.55 -13.91 -5.90
N LEU A 348 -9.13 -13.53 -4.77
CA LEU A 348 -10.57 -13.51 -4.59
C LEU A 348 -11.24 -12.55 -5.58
N LEU A 349 -10.76 -11.30 -5.66
CA LEU A 349 -11.30 -10.31 -6.60
C LEU A 349 -11.22 -10.84 -8.05
N ARG A 350 -10.10 -11.46 -8.43
CA ARG A 350 -9.93 -12.11 -9.73
C ARG A 350 -10.98 -13.21 -9.99
N LYS A 351 -11.27 -14.06 -8.99
CA LYS A 351 -12.30 -15.11 -9.09
C LYS A 351 -13.69 -14.49 -9.29
N VAL A 352 -14.04 -13.46 -8.51
CA VAL A 352 -15.33 -12.75 -8.60
C VAL A 352 -15.54 -12.16 -10.00
N LEU A 353 -14.49 -11.52 -10.53
CA LEU A 353 -14.52 -10.91 -11.86
C LEU A 353 -14.46 -11.92 -13.02
N GLY A 354 -14.40 -13.23 -12.72
CA GLY A 354 -14.29 -14.28 -13.75
C GLY A 354 -12.98 -14.20 -14.56
N VAL A 355 -11.95 -13.54 -14.02
CA VAL A 355 -10.66 -13.40 -14.68
C VAL A 355 -9.84 -14.67 -14.43
N PRO A 356 -9.22 -15.29 -15.47
CA PRO A 356 -8.41 -16.48 -15.29
C PRO A 356 -7.29 -16.29 -14.25
N PRO A 357 -6.88 -17.35 -13.51
CA PRO A 357 -5.78 -17.29 -12.55
C PRO A 357 -4.54 -16.60 -13.12
N ALA A 358 -3.86 -15.81 -12.29
CA ALA A 358 -2.57 -15.24 -12.67
C ALA A 358 -1.58 -16.39 -12.91
N ALA A 359 -1.09 -16.53 -14.14
CA ALA A 359 -0.18 -17.60 -14.51
C ALA A 359 1.02 -17.06 -15.27
N VAL A 360 2.14 -17.75 -15.13
CA VAL A 360 3.27 -17.61 -16.04
C VAL A 360 2.83 -18.02 -17.45
N ARG A 361 3.22 -17.25 -18.46
CA ARG A 361 2.86 -17.53 -19.86
C ARG A 361 3.85 -18.50 -20.49
N THR A 362 3.63 -19.79 -20.25
CA THR A 362 4.51 -20.87 -20.75
C THR A 362 4.57 -20.98 -22.28
N HIS A 363 3.59 -20.41 -22.99
CA HIS A 363 3.54 -20.38 -24.45
C HIS A 363 4.38 -19.25 -25.07
N VAL A 364 4.81 -18.25 -24.28
CA VAL A 364 5.64 -17.16 -24.79
C VAL A 364 7.09 -17.64 -24.78
N ALA A 365 7.69 -17.68 -25.97
CA ALA A 365 9.06 -18.16 -26.14
C ALA A 365 10.06 -17.25 -25.40
N GLN A 366 11.07 -17.88 -24.80
CA GLN A 366 12.25 -17.18 -24.28
C GLN A 366 12.96 -16.43 -25.41
N ARG A 367 13.53 -15.27 -25.07
CA ARG A 367 14.27 -14.40 -26.00
C ARG A 367 15.70 -14.15 -25.54
N PRO A 368 16.62 -15.12 -25.69
CA PRO A 368 18.00 -14.97 -25.24
C PRO A 368 18.74 -13.77 -25.85
N GLU A 369 18.32 -13.32 -27.03
CA GLU A 369 18.91 -12.19 -27.75
C GLU A 369 18.84 -10.84 -27.00
N VAL A 370 17.92 -10.69 -26.03
CA VAL A 370 17.84 -9.48 -25.19
C VAL A 370 18.49 -9.64 -23.82
N TRP A 371 18.96 -10.84 -23.45
CA TRP A 371 19.45 -11.11 -22.09
C TRP A 371 20.66 -10.26 -21.70
N ASP A 372 21.58 -9.96 -22.62
CA ASP A 372 22.73 -9.10 -22.35
C ASP A 372 22.35 -7.64 -22.02
N GLN A 373 21.19 -7.21 -22.53
CA GLN A 373 20.64 -5.88 -22.28
C GLN A 373 20.02 -5.78 -20.89
N VAL A 374 19.34 -6.84 -20.43
CA VAL A 374 18.64 -6.88 -19.14
C VAL A 374 19.50 -7.42 -17.99
N CYS A 375 20.50 -8.28 -18.25
CA CYS A 375 21.35 -8.84 -17.21
C CYS A 375 22.24 -7.79 -16.58
N GLY A 376 22.33 -7.76 -15.25
CA GLY A 376 23.15 -6.77 -14.55
C GLY A 376 22.83 -6.68 -13.08
N THR A 377 23.56 -5.80 -12.40
CA THR A 377 23.24 -5.40 -11.04
C THR A 377 22.47 -4.09 -11.08
N TYR A 378 21.29 -4.08 -10.48
CA TYR A 378 20.39 -2.95 -10.37
C TYR A 378 20.40 -2.45 -8.93
N THR A 379 20.36 -1.14 -8.78
CA THR A 379 20.25 -0.49 -7.47
C THR A 379 19.07 0.46 -7.45
N LEU A 380 18.41 0.51 -6.30
CA LEU A 380 17.47 1.58 -6.01
C LEU A 380 18.23 2.91 -5.91
N PRO A 381 17.69 3.99 -6.49
CA PRO A 381 18.31 5.29 -6.42
C PRO A 381 18.21 5.87 -5.00
N GLY A 382 19.16 6.72 -4.61
CA GLY A 382 19.13 7.46 -3.33
C GLY A 382 19.99 6.89 -2.21
N ALA A 383 20.07 7.65 -1.12
CA ALA A 383 20.83 7.31 0.09
C ALA A 383 20.26 6.05 0.80
N LEU A 384 20.91 5.62 1.89
CA LEU A 384 20.44 4.51 2.75
C LEU A 384 19.04 4.72 3.37
N GLY A 385 18.41 5.89 3.18
CA GLY A 385 17.17 6.31 3.83
C GLY A 385 15.88 5.64 3.33
N ASP A 386 15.88 4.91 2.22
CA ASP A 386 14.73 4.10 1.78
C ASP A 386 14.81 2.67 2.36
N LEU A 387 14.65 2.60 3.67
CA LEU A 387 14.90 1.38 4.45
C LEU A 387 13.84 0.31 4.20
N ARG A 388 12.59 0.71 3.96
CA ARG A 388 11.50 -0.22 3.66
C ARG A 388 11.79 -1.00 2.39
N LEU A 389 12.16 -0.32 1.30
CA LEU A 389 12.50 -1.01 0.06
C LEU A 389 13.83 -1.78 0.16
N ARG A 390 14.82 -1.25 0.89
CA ARG A 390 16.06 -2.01 1.19
C ARG A 390 15.82 -3.25 2.04
N SER A 391 14.79 -3.28 2.88
CA SER A 391 14.41 -4.49 3.63
C SER A 391 13.85 -5.59 2.72
N VAL A 392 13.40 -5.25 1.51
CA VAL A 392 12.94 -6.21 0.50
C VAL A 392 14.07 -6.60 -0.45
N VAL A 393 14.81 -5.64 -0.99
CA VAL A 393 15.80 -5.89 -2.06
C VAL A 393 17.23 -6.11 -1.54
N GLY A 394 17.49 -5.82 -0.27
CA GLY A 394 18.81 -5.89 0.34
C GLY A 394 19.79 -4.88 -0.28
N ALA A 395 21.00 -5.33 -0.62
CA ALA A 395 22.04 -4.49 -1.20
C ALA A 395 21.80 -4.11 -2.68
N GLY A 396 20.77 -4.68 -3.30
CA GLY A 396 20.42 -4.47 -4.70
C GLY A 396 19.84 -5.70 -5.35
N ILE A 397 19.56 -5.62 -6.63
CA ILE A 397 18.94 -6.67 -7.42
C ILE A 397 19.92 -7.14 -8.46
N GLN A 398 20.01 -8.45 -8.70
CA GLN A 398 20.84 -8.99 -9.77
C GLN A 398 19.98 -9.81 -10.72
N VAL A 399 20.07 -9.47 -12.00
CA VAL A 399 19.47 -10.22 -13.11
C VAL A 399 20.60 -10.94 -13.83
N LEU A 400 20.49 -12.26 -13.95
CA LEU A 400 21.54 -13.11 -14.52
C LEU A 400 20.94 -14.34 -15.21
N VAL A 401 21.71 -14.97 -16.09
CA VAL A 401 21.35 -16.25 -16.68
C VAL A 401 21.88 -17.38 -15.82
N ARG A 402 21.00 -18.29 -15.39
CA ARG A 402 21.37 -19.50 -14.64
C ARG A 402 20.69 -20.71 -15.25
N ARG A 403 21.48 -21.71 -15.65
CA ARG A 403 20.98 -22.95 -16.30
C ARG A 403 20.06 -22.64 -17.51
N GLY A 404 20.44 -21.66 -18.33
CA GLY A 404 19.69 -21.28 -19.53
C GLY A 404 18.38 -20.55 -19.27
N ARG A 405 18.17 -19.99 -18.06
CA ARG A 405 16.99 -19.20 -17.70
C ARG A 405 17.39 -17.86 -17.10
N LEU A 406 16.60 -16.83 -17.37
CA LEU A 406 16.78 -15.52 -16.76
C LEU A 406 16.27 -15.58 -15.30
N VAL A 407 17.08 -15.13 -14.36
CA VAL A 407 16.79 -15.18 -12.93
C VAL A 407 17.04 -13.81 -12.32
N LEU A 408 16.08 -13.34 -11.54
CA LEU A 408 16.19 -12.16 -10.70
C LEU A 408 16.41 -12.59 -9.25
N ARG A 409 17.48 -12.14 -8.61
CA ARG A 409 17.71 -12.33 -7.17
C ARG A 409 17.89 -11.02 -6.45
N CYS A 410 17.41 -10.94 -5.22
CA CYS A 410 17.71 -9.83 -4.33
C CYS A 410 18.96 -10.18 -3.52
N LEU A 411 19.86 -9.21 -3.32
CA LEU A 411 21.07 -9.37 -2.51
C LEU A 411 20.69 -9.22 -1.02
N HIS A 412 19.86 -10.15 -0.55
CA HIS A 412 19.17 -10.13 0.74
C HIS A 412 19.53 -11.38 1.58
N PRO A 413 19.60 -11.31 2.93
CA PRO A 413 19.93 -12.48 3.77
C PRO A 413 18.88 -13.58 3.77
N VAL A 414 17.64 -13.31 3.33
CA VAL A 414 16.58 -14.34 3.21
C VAL A 414 16.90 -15.30 2.06
N PRO A 415 17.09 -16.61 2.32
CA PRO A 415 17.57 -17.55 1.31
C PRO A 415 16.72 -17.64 0.05
N PHE A 416 15.39 -17.52 0.17
CA PHE A 416 14.47 -17.56 -0.97
C PHE A 416 14.76 -16.41 -1.95
N LEU A 417 14.83 -15.17 -1.45
CA LEU A 417 15.12 -13.99 -2.25
C LEU A 417 16.54 -14.01 -2.84
N TYR A 418 17.50 -14.59 -2.11
CA TYR A 418 18.89 -14.71 -2.57
C TYR A 418 19.10 -15.79 -3.64
N ARG A 419 18.36 -16.91 -3.57
CA ARG A 419 18.44 -17.99 -4.56
C ARG A 419 17.98 -17.52 -5.94
N GLY A 420 17.10 -16.53 -5.97
CA GLY A 420 16.54 -15.94 -7.16
C GLY A 420 15.26 -16.61 -7.64
N VAL A 421 14.44 -15.80 -8.27
CA VAL A 421 13.14 -16.14 -8.87
C VAL A 421 13.29 -16.06 -10.39
N GLU A 422 12.67 -16.98 -11.11
CA GLU A 422 12.73 -17.00 -12.57
C GLU A 422 11.97 -15.81 -13.16
N LEU A 423 12.56 -15.19 -14.19
CA LEU A 423 11.90 -14.23 -15.05
C LEU A 423 11.44 -14.94 -16.32
N THR A 424 10.14 -14.91 -16.54
CA THR A 424 9.48 -15.57 -17.68
C THR A 424 8.90 -14.51 -18.61
N PRO A 425 9.01 -14.63 -19.94
CA PRO A 425 8.43 -13.66 -20.86
C PRO A 425 6.92 -13.50 -20.64
N ASP A 426 6.42 -12.26 -20.65
CA ASP A 426 4.99 -11.99 -20.48
C ASP A 426 4.31 -11.49 -21.75
N ASP A 427 5.03 -10.82 -22.66
CA ASP A 427 4.42 -10.26 -23.86
C ASP A 427 5.09 -10.81 -25.14
N PRO A 428 4.33 -11.47 -26.05
CA PRO A 428 4.90 -11.92 -27.31
C PRO A 428 5.29 -10.77 -28.24
N ALA A 429 4.81 -9.55 -28.04
CA ALA A 429 5.18 -8.37 -28.83
C ALA A 429 6.28 -7.52 -28.17
N ASP A 430 6.44 -7.58 -26.85
CA ASP A 430 7.45 -6.82 -26.11
C ASP A 430 8.51 -7.73 -25.47
N PRO A 431 9.76 -7.77 -26.00
CA PRO A 431 10.82 -8.62 -25.49
C PRO A 431 11.37 -8.19 -24.12
N PHE A 432 10.99 -7.01 -23.60
CA PHE A 432 11.48 -6.48 -22.33
C PHE A 432 10.45 -6.59 -21.19
N THR A 433 9.33 -7.26 -21.41
CA THR A 433 8.31 -7.50 -20.39
C THR A 433 8.36 -8.96 -19.92
N PHE A 434 8.51 -9.14 -18.61
CA PHE A 434 8.63 -10.43 -17.95
C PHE A 434 7.64 -10.55 -16.76
N ARG A 435 7.50 -11.77 -16.25
CA ARG A 435 6.88 -12.10 -14.96
C ARG A 435 7.86 -12.80 -14.04
N LEU A 436 7.88 -12.37 -12.78
CA LEU A 436 8.51 -13.09 -11.69
C LEU A 436 7.63 -14.28 -11.30
N ASP A 437 8.11 -15.50 -11.46
CA ASP A 437 7.37 -16.70 -11.07
C ASP A 437 7.43 -16.95 -9.55
N LEU A 438 6.43 -16.42 -8.85
CA LEU A 438 6.29 -16.59 -7.40
C LEU A 438 5.45 -17.82 -7.01
N SER A 439 5.04 -18.65 -7.98
CA SER A 439 4.25 -19.86 -7.70
C SER A 439 4.93 -20.84 -6.74
N PRO A 440 6.27 -21.01 -6.68
CA PRO A 440 6.91 -21.85 -5.67
C PRO A 440 6.75 -21.35 -4.23
N ALA A 441 6.40 -20.08 -4.04
CA ALA A 441 6.06 -19.48 -2.75
C ALA A 441 4.54 -19.43 -2.49
N GLY A 442 3.73 -19.96 -3.42
CA GLY A 442 2.26 -19.89 -3.35
C GLY A 442 1.73 -18.45 -3.45
N LEU A 443 2.32 -17.65 -4.33
CA LEU A 443 1.92 -16.27 -4.62
C LEU A 443 1.75 -16.06 -6.13
N SER A 444 0.91 -15.10 -6.51
CA SER A 444 0.70 -14.72 -7.90
C SER A 444 1.96 -14.12 -8.54
N PRO A 445 2.20 -14.34 -9.85
CA PRO A 445 3.35 -13.76 -10.54
C PRO A 445 3.20 -12.26 -10.76
N ILE A 446 4.30 -11.52 -10.59
CA ILE A 446 4.35 -10.05 -10.71
C ILE A 446 4.99 -9.65 -12.04
N ARG A 447 4.43 -8.66 -12.75
CA ARG A 447 5.06 -8.12 -13.97
C ARG A 447 6.31 -7.30 -13.62
N VAL A 448 7.35 -7.50 -14.42
CA VAL A 448 8.61 -6.75 -14.39
C VAL A 448 8.91 -6.26 -15.79
N VAL A 449 9.25 -4.99 -15.91
CA VAL A 449 9.47 -4.33 -17.19
C VAL A 449 10.86 -3.74 -17.22
N PHE A 450 11.58 -3.93 -18.32
CA PHE A 450 12.89 -3.32 -18.56
C PHE A 450 12.78 -2.27 -19.67
N GLY A 451 13.54 -1.18 -19.56
CA GLY A 451 13.58 -0.15 -20.59
C GLY A 451 14.62 0.92 -20.28
N PRO A 452 15.04 1.71 -21.28
CA PRO A 452 15.85 2.89 -21.03
C PRO A 452 15.00 3.92 -20.28
N ASP A 453 15.51 4.42 -19.16
CA ASP A 453 14.94 5.55 -18.46
C ASP A 453 15.00 6.81 -19.33
N PRO A 454 13.89 7.53 -19.57
CA PRO A 454 13.86 8.65 -20.51
C PRO A 454 14.83 9.80 -20.14
N GLY A 455 15.08 10.02 -18.84
CA GLY A 455 15.96 11.09 -18.37
C GLY A 455 17.43 10.73 -18.42
N SER A 456 17.80 9.55 -17.92
CA SER A 456 19.20 9.14 -17.76
C SER A 456 19.74 8.25 -18.90
N GLY A 457 18.86 7.69 -19.73
CA GLY A 457 19.20 6.69 -20.75
C GLY A 457 19.68 5.36 -20.18
N ARG A 458 19.74 5.22 -18.84
CA ARG A 458 20.18 3.99 -18.17
C ARG A 458 19.10 2.93 -18.26
N MET A 459 19.50 1.67 -18.40
CA MET A 459 18.57 0.56 -18.27
C MET A 459 17.92 0.57 -16.88
N ALA A 460 16.60 0.74 -16.86
CA ALA A 460 15.75 0.68 -15.69
C ALA A 460 14.97 -0.63 -15.66
N MET A 461 14.64 -1.05 -14.45
CA MET A 461 13.78 -2.17 -14.15
C MET A 461 12.63 -1.65 -13.28
N HIS A 462 11.41 -1.80 -13.77
CA HIS A 462 10.19 -1.35 -13.12
C HIS A 462 9.40 -2.56 -12.61
N LEU A 463 8.98 -2.52 -11.35
CA LEU A 463 8.10 -3.52 -10.75
C LEU A 463 6.66 -3.01 -10.79
N GLU A 464 5.72 -3.89 -11.11
CA GLU A 464 4.29 -3.58 -11.11
C GLU A 464 3.75 -3.34 -9.68
N VAL A 465 4.21 -4.12 -8.69
CA VAL A 465 3.80 -3.98 -7.29
C VAL A 465 4.65 -2.91 -6.62
N MET A 466 4.02 -1.80 -6.20
CA MET A 466 4.65 -0.53 -5.81
C MET A 466 5.53 -0.02 -6.96
N PRO A 467 5.23 1.12 -7.63
CA PRO A 467 5.86 1.53 -8.91
C PRO A 467 7.35 1.92 -8.77
N LEU A 468 8.14 0.92 -8.39
CA LEU A 468 9.51 0.97 -7.99
C LEU A 468 10.37 0.88 -9.23
N THR A 469 11.37 1.74 -9.29
CA THR A 469 12.34 1.75 -10.38
C THR A 469 13.73 1.49 -9.82
N ALA A 470 14.40 0.48 -10.35
CA ALA A 470 15.80 0.18 -10.07
C ALA A 470 16.64 0.42 -11.33
N TYR A 471 17.84 0.96 -11.18
CA TYR A 471 18.70 1.32 -12.30
C TYR A 471 19.92 0.42 -12.39
N ARG A 472 20.25 -0.06 -13.61
CA ARG A 472 21.46 -0.85 -13.87
C ARG A 472 22.70 -0.04 -13.50
N ARG A 473 23.61 -0.62 -12.72
CA ARG A 473 24.93 -0.04 -12.43
C ARG A 473 25.78 -0.01 -13.70
N GLY A 474 26.55 1.06 -13.87
CA GLY A 474 27.57 1.14 -14.92
C GLY A 474 28.63 0.05 -14.73
N ARG A 475 29.27 -0.39 -15.82
CA ARG A 475 30.30 -1.45 -15.79
C ARG A 475 31.51 -1.11 -14.91
N ASP A 476 31.72 0.18 -14.62
CA ASP A 476 32.87 0.72 -13.87
C ASP A 476 32.63 0.92 -12.37
N GLN A 477 31.46 0.51 -11.84
CA GLN A 477 31.08 0.70 -10.42
C GLN A 477 31.05 -0.63 -9.63
N ARG A 478 32.01 -1.52 -9.86
CA ARG A 478 32.09 -2.84 -9.18
C ARG A 478 32.64 -2.75 -7.77
#